data_AF-A0A2J8GDA0-F1
#
_entry.id   AF-A0A2J8GDA0-F1
#
_cell.length_a   1.000
_cell.length_b   1.000
_cell.length_c   1.000
_cell.angle_alpha   90.00
_cell.angle_beta   90.00
_cell.angle_gamma   90.00
#
_symmetry.space_group_name_H-M   'P 1'
#
loop_
_entity.id
_entity.type
_entity.pdbx_description
1 polymer ?
#
loop_
_entity_poly.entity_id
_entity_poly.type
_entity_poly.pdbx_seq_one_letter_code
_entity_poly.pdbx_strand_id
1 'polypeptide(L)' 'MADILRARNERRTAALIACITEVSSSEGPDGVTHGLVAERAGLPVHYVQWKYPSREHLIAMANT' A
#
# COMPACT_ATOMS: atom_id res chain seq x y z
N MET A 1 -3.32 -2.97 -24.85
CA MET A 1 -3.14 -1.86 -23.87
C MET A 1 -3.75 -2.16 -22.50
N ALA A 2 -4.94 -2.77 -22.41
CA ALA A 2 -5.57 -3.14 -21.12
C ALA A 2 -4.68 -4.05 -20.23
N ASP A 3 -3.96 -5.00 -20.83
CA ASP A 3 -3.08 -5.93 -20.11
C ASP A 3 -1.90 -5.27 -19.40
N ILE A 4 -1.28 -4.27 -20.04
CA ILE A 4 -0.12 -3.55 -19.51
C ILE A 4 -0.51 -2.72 -18.28
N LEU A 5 -1.70 -2.10 -18.33
CA LEU A 5 -2.23 -1.32 -17.22
C LEU A 5 -2.60 -2.22 -16.03
N ARG A 6 -3.18 -3.40 -16.31
CA ARG A 6 -3.49 -4.42 -15.30
C ARG A 6 -2.24 -4.94 -14.60
N ALA A 7 -1.23 -5.38 -15.36
CA ALA A 7 0.03 -5.87 -14.80
C ALA A 7 0.76 -4.81 -13.97
N ARG A 8 0.73 -3.53 -14.40
CA ARG A 8 1.31 -2.43 -13.63
C ARG A 8 0.56 -2.18 -12.32
N ASN A 9 -0.77 -2.29 -12.33
CA ASN A 9 -1.59 -2.15 -11.14
C ASN A 9 -1.37 -3.30 -10.15
N GLU A 10 -1.26 -4.54 -10.63
CA GLU A 10 -0.97 -5.72 -9.81
C GLU A 10 0.38 -5.60 -9.10
N ARG A 11 1.44 -5.20 -9.84
CA ARG A 11 2.77 -4.97 -9.24
C ARG A 11 2.73 -3.89 -8.16
N ARG A 12 1.99 -2.80 -8.39
CA ARG A 12 1.81 -1.74 -7.40
C ARG A 12 1.09 -2.23 -6.15
N THR A 13 0.03 -3.01 -6.31
CA THR A 13 -0.70 -3.60 -5.18
C THR A 13 0.18 -4.56 -4.40
N ALA A 14 0.95 -5.41 -5.08
CA ALA A 14 1.91 -6.30 -4.43
C ALA A 14 2.99 -5.53 -3.64
N ALA A 15 3.50 -4.42 -4.19
CA ALA A 15 4.46 -3.56 -3.50
C ALA A 15 3.86 -2.90 -2.24
N LEU A 16 2.58 -2.48 -2.29
CA LEU A 16 1.86 -1.96 -1.13
C LEU A 16 1.73 -3.02 -0.04
N ILE A 17 1.26 -4.22 -0.39
CA ILE A 17 1.05 -5.32 0.57
C ILE A 17 2.38 -5.66 1.25
N ALA A 18 3.43 -5.91 0.47
CA ALA A 18 4.74 -6.28 1.00
C ALA A 18 5.29 -5.23 1.97
N CYS A 19 5.16 -3.94 1.63
CA CYS A 19 5.58 -2.83 2.48
C CYS A 19 4.81 -2.79 3.80
N ILE A 20 3.48 -2.89 3.75
CA ILE A 20 2.63 -2.85 4.94
C ILE A 20 2.94 -4.04 5.87
N THR A 21 3.14 -5.23 5.31
CA THR A 21 3.47 -6.44 6.07
C THR A 21 4.85 -6.32 6.74
N GLU A 22 5.87 -5.82 6.02
CA GLU A 22 7.22 -5.62 6.55
C GLU A 22 7.23 -4.64 7.72
N VAL A 23 6.59 -3.49 7.56
CA VAL A 23 6.52 -2.43 8.57
C VAL A 23 5.69 -2.89 9.76
N SER A 24 4.53 -3.51 9.52
CA SER A 24 3.69 -4.05 10.59
C SER A 24 4.42 -5.10 11.42
N SER A 25 5.28 -5.91 10.79
CA SER A 25 6.06 -6.94 11.47
C SER A 25 7.25 -6.38 12.25
N SER A 26 7.83 -5.27 11.79
CA SER A 26 9.04 -4.68 12.40
C SER A 26 8.73 -3.65 13.48
N GLU A 27 7.78 -2.75 13.22
CA GLU A 27 7.48 -1.57 14.05
C GLU A 27 6.08 -1.66 14.68
N GLY A 28 5.33 -2.73 14.37
CA GLY A 28 3.93 -2.86 14.75
C GLY A 28 2.99 -2.10 13.80
N PRO A 29 1.67 -2.28 13.96
CA PRO A 29 0.67 -1.65 13.11
C PRO A 29 0.71 -0.12 13.19
N ASP A 30 1.27 0.46 14.25
CA ASP A 30 1.38 1.90 14.42
C ASP A 30 2.42 2.57 13.50
N GLY A 31 3.44 1.82 13.06
CA GLY A 31 4.45 2.31 12.10
C GLY A 31 3.93 2.45 10.67
N VAL A 32 2.79 1.84 10.35
CA VAL A 32 2.20 1.90 9.00
C VAL A 32 1.57 3.28 8.76
N THR A 33 2.16 4.05 7.86
CA THR A 33 1.67 5.39 7.47
C THR A 33 1.43 5.49 5.97
N HIS A 34 0.46 6.33 5.57
CA HIS A 34 0.15 6.58 4.16
C HIS A 34 1.33 7.09 3.35
N GLY A 35 2.20 7.91 3.95
CA GLY A 35 3.38 8.45 3.29
C GLY A 35 4.38 7.36 2.94
N LEU A 36 4.71 6.51 3.92
CA LEU A 36 5.68 5.44 3.75
C LEU A 36 5.23 4.41 2.72
N VAL A 37 3.97 3.99 2.78
CA VAL A 37 3.42 3.01 1.83
C VAL A 37 3.29 3.60 0.43
N ALA A 38 2.98 4.90 0.30
CA ALA A 38 2.89 5.59 -0.98
C ALA A 38 4.25 5.70 -1.65
N GLU A 39 5.29 6.11 -0.90
CA GLU A 39 6.66 6.20 -1.39
C GLU A 39 7.15 4.85 -1.93
N ARG A 40 7.02 3.79 -1.12
CA ARG A 40 7.43 2.42 -1.48
C ARG A 40 6.69 1.85 -2.69
N ALA A 41 5.43 2.23 -2.86
CA ALA A 41 4.61 1.79 -4.00
C ALA A 41 4.76 2.67 -5.26
N GLY A 42 5.55 3.74 -5.20
CA GLY A 42 5.67 4.71 -6.29
C GLY A 42 4.34 5.41 -6.60
N LEU A 43 3.59 5.72 -5.55
CA LEU A 43 2.26 6.31 -5.60
C LEU A 43 2.22 7.70 -4.99
N PRO A 44 1.37 8.61 -5.50
CA PRO A 44 1.10 9.85 -4.79
C PRO A 44 0.39 9.55 -3.46
N VAL A 45 0.86 10.19 -2.38
CA VAL A 45 0.26 10.02 -1.05
C VAL A 45 -1.24 10.36 -1.03
N HIS A 46 -1.67 11.39 -1.77
CA HIS A 46 -3.07 11.77 -1.88
C HIS A 46 -3.94 10.65 -2.48
N TYR A 47 -3.41 9.86 -3.41
CA TYR A 47 -4.11 8.74 -4.02
C TYR A 47 -4.32 7.63 -2.98
N VAL A 48 -3.27 7.34 -2.20
CA VAL A 48 -3.34 6.33 -1.14
C VAL A 48 -4.31 6.77 -0.04
N GLN A 49 -4.28 8.04 0.38
CA GLN A 49 -5.22 8.59 1.36
C GLN A 49 -6.67 8.56 0.87
N TRP A 50 -6.93 8.94 -0.38
CA TRP A 50 -8.28 8.88 -0.94
C TRP A 50 -8.81 7.45 -1.02
N LYS A 51 -7.96 6.50 -1.44
CA LYS A 51 -8.35 5.10 -1.62
C LYS A 51 -8.45 4.33 -0.29
N TYR A 52 -7.57 4.63 0.65
CA TYR A 52 -7.46 3.99 1.96
C TYR A 52 -7.45 5.11 3.01
N PRO A 53 -8.62 5.62 3.44
CA PRO A 53 -8.68 6.82 4.27
C PRO A 53 -8.14 6.63 5.69
N SER A 54 -7.98 5.38 6.12
CA SER A 54 -7.53 5.05 7.47
C SER A 54 -6.40 4.03 7.40
N ARG A 55 -5.54 4.04 8.43
CA ARG A 55 -4.50 3.03 8.61
C ARG A 55 -5.05 1.62 8.66
N GLU A 56 -6.21 1.43 9.30
CA GLU A 56 -6.91 0.14 9.34
C GLU A 56 -7.25 -0.38 7.94
N HIS A 57 -7.57 0.50 6.99
CA HIS A 57 -7.81 0.11 5.59
C HIS A 57 -6.52 -0.35 4.88
N LEU A 58 -5.36 0.23 5.23
CA LEU A 58 -4.07 -0.24 4.72
C LEU A 58 -3.75 -1.64 5.26
N ILE A 59 -3.90 -1.82 6.58
CA ILE A 59 -3.64 -3.10 7.24
C ILE A 59 -4.60 -4.18 6.74
N ALA A 60 -5.90 -3.87 6.63
CA ALA A 60 -6.89 -4.79 6.09
C ALA A 60 -6.57 -5.22 4.65
N MET A 61 -6.03 -4.31 3.83
CA MET A 61 -5.61 -4.62 2.46
C MET A 61 -4.40 -5.56 2.43
N ALA A 62 -3.48 -5.47 3.38
CA ALA A 62 -2.33 -6.38 3.47
C ALA A 62 -2.69 -7.77 4.03
N ASN A 63 -3.85 -7.89 4.69
CA ASN A 63 -4.35 -9.14 5.27
C ASN A 63 -5.33 -9.89 4.35
N THR A 64 -5.55 -9.43 3.12
CA THR A 64 -6.43 -10.10 2.13
C THR A 64 -5.67 -11.10 1.27
#